data_AF-A0AA35RTH4-F1
#
_entry.id   AF-A0AA35RTH4-F1
#
_cell.length_a   1.000
_cell.length_b   1.000
_cell.length_c   1.000
_cell.angle_alpha   90.00
_cell.angle_beta   90.00
_cell.angle_gamma   90.00
#
_symmetry.space_group_name_H-M   'P 1'
#
loop_
_entity.id
_entity.type
_entity.pdbx_description
1 polymer ?
#
loop_
_entity_poly.entity_id
_entity_poly.type
_entity_poly.pdbx_seq_one_letter_code
_entity_poly.pdbx_strand_id
1 'polypeptide(L)'
;MEEVDTIIIATLRDVGCGFDESVVSLINFSAAMVVEACVRCLRVILPDFNCPASMPEVMSARYRMCSTLANACQELGYQGEIGYQTFLYSSVKEWRKLLMFLLEKLPREAVQAADEPTGARMVLNRRISAELSAAITSSWTPPFCKRHGLVLRKGHWQREGGAGCHGYHSSDVRAPEGTGDISARIPKDVLRYYSSHMRFVPAQPRVRRDVLASLLERNASEVAAQQEWEAEWNTQGLTSRLSEEEYRARKRQRLKKKLTEQLTSSLRQGSASASAALGAASDLQTILNSFTDKLSAGVQGTGSRFQHAEKLQFAKEEEVPMQVEEATEEELQQQREQEVASLQEQLSVLTAQLEALELGRKKFSASMQQMMERELEQGGQNKDEEEAYKVKKKTHDLLPNADENMRKLKELVQGSADRLTKLSAKWEEVRGPLVERYRVLRRESEGRESEETRLLGEVGRLRSRMKEVADETRQKESLYKQLV
;
A
#
# COMPACT_ATOMS: atom_id res chain seq x y z
N MET A 1 1.12 36.73 30.22
CA MET A 1 -0.15 36.54 29.49
C MET A 1 0.03 36.80 28.00
N GLU A 2 0.76 37.85 27.61
CA GLU A 2 1.00 38.18 26.20
C GLU A 2 1.85 37.12 25.47
N GLU A 3 2.85 36.52 26.12
CA GLU A 3 3.67 35.45 25.53
C GLU A 3 2.84 34.22 25.09
N VAL A 4 1.87 33.82 25.90
CA VAL A 4 0.97 32.69 25.58
C VAL A 4 0.12 33.02 24.35
N ASP A 5 -0.37 34.25 24.25
CA ASP A 5 -1.16 34.70 23.10
C ASP A 5 -0.31 34.72 21.83
N THR A 6 0.96 35.13 21.91
CA THR A 6 1.87 35.11 20.75
C THR A 6 2.15 33.69 20.26
N ILE A 7 2.30 32.71 21.17
CA ILE A 7 2.50 31.29 20.81
C ILE A 7 1.23 30.71 20.18
N ILE A 8 0.06 31.03 20.72
CA ILE A 8 -1.23 30.58 20.15
C ILE A 8 -1.41 31.16 18.73
N ILE A 9 -1.14 32.45 18.53
CA ILE A 9 -1.32 33.10 17.23
C ILE A 9 -0.32 32.54 16.19
N ALA A 10 0.93 32.32 16.58
CA ALA A 10 1.95 31.74 15.70
C ALA A 10 1.54 30.33 15.25
N THR A 11 1.15 29.45 16.19
CA THR A 11 0.75 28.08 15.86
C THR A 11 -0.54 28.03 15.04
N LEU A 12 -1.49 28.92 15.27
CA LEU A 12 -2.70 29.00 14.44
C LEU A 12 -2.41 29.47 13.00
N ARG A 13 -1.43 30.34 12.79
CA ARG A 13 -0.95 30.71 11.43
C ARG A 13 -0.32 29.51 10.73
N ASP A 14 0.42 28.67 11.45
CA ASP A 14 1.04 27.44 10.90
C ASP A 14 -0.02 26.39 10.50
N VAL A 15 -1.10 26.27 11.27
CA VAL A 15 -2.28 25.46 10.93
C VAL A 15 -3.04 26.03 9.71
N GLY A 16 -2.63 27.22 9.25
CA GLY A 16 -3.14 27.86 8.04
C GLY A 16 -4.30 28.81 8.29
N CYS A 17 -4.49 29.34 9.51
CA CYS A 17 -5.47 30.39 9.80
C CYS A 17 -5.07 31.72 9.14
N GLY A 18 -6.00 32.37 8.43
CA GLY A 18 -5.73 33.55 7.61
C GLY A 18 -5.71 34.86 8.38
N PHE A 19 -5.01 34.90 9.52
CA PHE A 19 -4.96 36.08 10.38
C PHE A 19 -3.97 37.11 9.85
N ASP A 20 -4.39 38.38 9.82
CA ASP A 20 -3.53 39.50 9.43
C ASP A 20 -2.33 39.64 10.40
N GLU A 21 -1.20 40.16 9.90
CA GLU A 21 0.04 40.32 10.68
C GLU A 21 -0.13 41.31 11.85
N SER A 22 -1.15 42.16 11.77
CA SER A 22 -1.54 43.18 12.76
C SER A 22 -2.16 42.63 14.05
N VAL A 23 -2.57 41.35 14.09
CA VAL A 23 -3.18 40.72 15.28
C VAL A 23 -2.10 40.19 16.22
N VAL A 24 -1.77 40.95 17.27
CA VAL A 24 -0.71 40.61 18.24
C VAL A 24 -1.24 39.97 19.53
N SER A 25 -2.54 40.13 19.85
CA SER A 25 -3.16 39.60 21.07
C SER A 25 -4.55 39.01 20.80
N LEU A 26 -4.94 38.03 21.63
CA LEU A 26 -6.27 37.40 21.60
C LEU A 26 -7.41 38.38 21.93
N ILE A 27 -7.13 39.58 22.43
CA ILE A 27 -8.13 40.64 22.63
C ILE A 27 -8.71 41.12 21.30
N ASN A 28 -7.92 41.07 20.22
CA ASN A 28 -8.34 41.54 18.89
C ASN A 28 -9.09 40.47 18.10
N PHE A 29 -9.34 39.29 18.69
CA PHE A 29 -10.06 38.21 18.02
C PHE A 29 -11.55 38.51 17.98
N SER A 30 -12.15 38.36 16.80
CA SER A 30 -13.60 38.32 16.68
C SER A 30 -14.11 36.89 16.82
N ALA A 31 -15.39 36.73 17.13
CA ALA A 31 -16.04 35.41 17.17
C ALA A 31 -15.85 34.63 15.84
N ALA A 32 -15.81 35.34 14.70
CA ALA A 32 -15.55 34.71 13.40
C ALA A 32 -14.13 34.11 13.33
N MET A 33 -13.12 34.82 13.82
CA MET A 33 -11.73 34.35 13.84
C MET A 33 -11.56 33.12 14.76
N VAL A 34 -12.24 33.10 15.91
CA VAL A 34 -12.19 31.98 16.85
C VAL A 34 -12.85 30.73 16.26
N VAL A 35 -14.01 30.89 15.62
CA VAL A 35 -14.69 29.79 14.94
C VAL A 35 -13.83 29.25 13.79
N GLU A 36 -13.24 30.12 12.98
CA GLU A 36 -12.32 29.74 11.90
C GLU A 36 -11.12 28.94 12.45
N ALA A 37 -10.50 29.42 13.54
CA ALA A 37 -9.41 28.72 14.23
C ALA A 37 -9.84 27.32 14.70
N CYS A 38 -10.97 27.22 15.40
CA CYS A 38 -11.46 25.96 15.93
C CYS A 38 -11.81 24.97 14.83
N VAL A 39 -12.47 25.40 13.75
CA VAL A 39 -12.79 24.53 12.60
C VAL A 39 -11.52 23.99 11.95
N ARG A 40 -10.48 24.83 11.77
CA ARG A 40 -9.21 24.40 11.16
C ARG A 40 -8.43 23.45 12.07
N CYS A 41 -8.32 23.75 13.37
CA CYS A 41 -7.71 22.83 14.32
C CYS A 41 -8.43 21.49 14.37
N LEU A 42 -9.76 21.49 14.43
CA LEU A 42 -10.55 20.26 14.47
C LEU A 42 -10.42 19.43 13.19
N ARG A 43 -10.31 20.06 12.01
CA ARG A 43 -10.09 19.32 10.75
C ARG A 43 -8.72 18.63 10.69
N VAL A 44 -7.72 19.21 11.36
CA VAL A 44 -6.38 18.59 11.47
C VAL A 44 -6.39 17.44 12.47
N ILE A 45 -7.15 17.55 13.56
CA ILE A 45 -7.26 16.51 14.60
C ILE A 45 -8.18 15.36 14.16
N LEU A 46 -9.29 15.68 13.51
CA LEU A 46 -10.33 14.76 13.06
C LEU A 46 -10.51 14.89 11.53
N PRO A 47 -9.96 13.96 10.74
CA PRO A 47 -10.04 14.01 9.27
C PRO A 47 -11.48 14.01 8.71
N ASP A 48 -12.41 13.41 9.46
CA ASP A 48 -13.82 13.28 9.07
C ASP A 48 -14.67 14.50 9.47
N PHE A 49 -14.09 15.50 10.15
CA PHE A 49 -14.83 16.67 10.62
C PHE A 49 -15.10 17.66 9.47
N ASN A 50 -16.34 17.65 8.97
CA ASN A 50 -16.76 18.50 7.85
C ASN A 50 -17.65 19.66 8.32
N CYS A 51 -17.03 20.84 8.50
CA CYS A 51 -17.71 22.08 8.84
C CYS A 51 -17.09 23.24 8.02
N PRO A 52 -17.90 24.20 7.50
CA PRO A 52 -17.37 25.37 6.81
C PRO A 52 -16.53 26.24 7.76
N ALA A 53 -15.40 26.77 7.27
CA ALA A 53 -14.51 27.62 8.06
C ALA A 53 -15.01 29.08 8.19
N SER A 54 -15.97 29.49 7.35
CA SER A 54 -16.56 30.81 7.36
C SER A 54 -17.82 30.84 8.22
N MET A 55 -17.94 31.85 9.08
CA MET A 55 -19.13 32.06 9.89
C MET A 55 -20.35 32.44 9.02
N PRO A 56 -21.48 31.70 9.07
CA PRO A 56 -22.70 32.03 8.34
C PRO A 56 -23.28 33.38 8.76
N GLU A 57 -24.01 34.08 7.88
CA GLU A 57 -24.68 35.34 8.22
C GLU A 57 -25.95 35.13 9.08
N VAL A 58 -26.64 34.00 8.88
CA VAL A 58 -27.90 33.68 9.54
C VAL A 58 -27.68 33.11 10.95
N MET A 59 -28.36 33.68 11.96
CA MET A 59 -28.18 33.30 13.37
C MET A 59 -28.49 31.83 13.68
N SER A 60 -29.49 31.24 13.03
CA SER A 60 -29.82 29.81 13.20
C SER A 60 -28.71 28.89 12.68
N ALA A 61 -28.03 29.27 11.59
CA ALA A 61 -26.88 28.55 11.06
C ALA A 61 -25.65 28.73 11.95
N ARG A 62 -25.44 29.92 12.53
CA ARG A 62 -24.39 30.16 13.55
C ARG A 62 -24.60 29.27 14.78
N TYR A 63 -25.83 29.18 15.27
CA TYR A 63 -26.17 28.31 16.41
C TYR A 63 -25.81 26.85 16.11
N ARG A 64 -26.26 26.30 14.97
CA ARG A 64 -25.97 24.90 14.60
C ARG A 64 -24.46 24.65 14.49
N MET A 65 -23.74 25.53 13.80
CA MET A 65 -22.30 25.42 13.63
C MET A 65 -21.55 25.45 14.97
N CYS A 66 -21.84 26.43 15.83
CA CYS A 66 -21.19 26.54 17.14
C CYS A 66 -21.57 25.37 18.08
N SER A 67 -22.78 24.83 17.98
CA SER A 67 -23.19 23.62 18.72
C SER A 67 -22.44 22.37 18.21
N THR A 68 -22.27 22.21 16.90
CA THR A 68 -21.47 21.11 16.33
C THR A 68 -20.00 21.22 16.77
N LEU A 69 -19.43 22.42 16.79
CA LEU A 69 -18.07 22.65 17.29
C LEU A 69 -17.95 22.34 18.78
N ALA A 70 -18.93 22.75 19.59
CA ALA A 70 -18.96 22.46 21.02
C ALA A 70 -18.99 20.94 21.26
N ASN A 71 -19.85 20.21 20.57
CA ASN A 71 -19.96 18.75 20.70
C ASN A 71 -18.65 18.06 20.29
N ALA A 72 -18.03 18.47 19.19
CA ALA A 72 -16.74 17.91 18.77
C ALA A 72 -15.63 18.17 19.79
N CYS A 73 -15.61 19.35 20.42
CA CYS A 73 -14.64 19.65 21.49
C CYS A 73 -14.91 18.83 22.76
N GLN A 74 -16.19 18.57 23.09
CA GLN A 74 -16.57 17.72 24.22
C GLN A 74 -16.20 16.25 23.97
N GLU A 75 -16.44 15.73 22.77
CA GLU A 75 -16.05 14.36 22.37
C GLU A 75 -14.52 14.17 22.42
N LEU A 76 -13.74 15.22 22.12
CA LEU A 76 -12.28 15.22 22.29
C LEU A 76 -11.82 15.27 23.76
N GLY A 77 -12.74 15.38 24.72
CA GLY A 77 -12.47 15.31 26.16
C GLY A 77 -12.20 16.67 26.81
N TYR A 78 -12.73 17.77 26.29
CA TYR A 78 -12.63 19.07 26.95
C TYR A 78 -13.39 19.07 28.29
N GLN A 79 -12.73 19.47 29.38
CA GLN A 79 -13.28 19.34 30.74
C GLN A 79 -14.18 20.50 31.19
N GLY A 80 -14.27 21.60 30.44
CA GLY A 80 -15.14 22.73 30.77
C GLY A 80 -16.49 22.69 30.06
N GLU A 81 -17.47 23.44 30.57
CA GLU A 81 -18.75 23.65 29.89
C GLU A 81 -18.54 24.45 28.60
N ILE A 82 -18.64 23.79 27.44
CA ILE A 82 -18.65 24.45 26.13
C ILE A 82 -20.05 24.35 25.53
N GLY A 83 -20.58 25.48 25.08
CA GLY A 83 -21.78 25.54 24.25
C GLY A 83 -21.64 26.55 23.13
N TYR A 84 -22.72 26.77 22.37
CA TYR A 84 -22.74 27.77 21.31
C TYR A 84 -22.44 29.20 21.82
N GLN A 85 -22.79 29.48 23.08
CA GLN A 85 -22.53 30.76 23.74
C GLN A 85 -21.03 31.02 23.93
N THR A 86 -20.24 29.96 24.13
CA THR A 86 -18.78 30.04 24.29
C THR A 86 -18.11 30.61 23.04
N PHE A 87 -18.66 30.34 21.86
CA PHE A 87 -18.11 30.85 20.59
C PHE A 87 -18.64 32.23 20.22
N LEU A 88 -19.90 32.53 20.54
CA LEU A 88 -20.56 33.78 20.10
C LEU A 88 -20.40 34.95 21.07
N TYR A 89 -20.32 34.69 22.38
CA TYR A 89 -20.47 35.72 23.41
C TYR A 89 -19.45 35.64 24.56
N SER A 90 -18.46 34.74 24.48
CA SER A 90 -17.54 34.50 25.59
C SER A 90 -16.38 35.49 25.70
N SER A 91 -15.72 35.45 26.85
CA SER A 91 -14.54 36.24 27.18
C SER A 91 -13.25 35.64 26.62
N VAL A 92 -12.27 36.50 26.36
CA VAL A 92 -10.92 36.14 25.89
C VAL A 92 -10.26 35.04 26.75
N LYS A 93 -10.59 34.97 28.04
CA LYS A 93 -10.06 33.94 28.95
C LYS A 93 -10.54 32.53 28.60
N GLU A 94 -11.79 32.38 28.17
CA GLU A 94 -12.35 31.10 27.76
C GLU A 94 -11.86 30.69 26.37
N TRP A 95 -11.78 31.63 25.42
CA TRP A 95 -11.17 31.38 24.12
C TRP A 95 -9.72 30.93 24.22
N ARG A 96 -8.94 31.53 25.13
CA ARG A 96 -7.56 31.10 25.39
C ARG A 96 -7.48 29.67 25.87
N LYS A 97 -8.34 29.28 26.84
CA LYS A 97 -8.38 27.90 27.36
C LYS A 97 -8.77 26.91 26.27
N LEU A 98 -9.77 27.26 25.46
CA LEU A 98 -10.24 26.44 24.35
C LEU A 98 -9.15 26.23 23.28
N LEU A 99 -8.49 27.31 22.85
CA LEU A 99 -7.43 27.25 21.84
C LEU A 99 -6.20 26.50 22.35
N MET A 100 -5.79 26.71 23.61
CA MET A 100 -4.70 25.95 24.23
C MET A 100 -4.99 24.45 24.24
N PHE A 101 -6.22 24.06 24.62
CA PHE A 101 -6.62 22.66 24.58
C PHE A 101 -6.55 22.06 23.17
N LEU A 102 -7.05 22.77 22.16
CA LEU A 102 -7.00 22.29 20.78
C LEU A 102 -5.56 22.19 20.26
N LEU A 103 -4.70 23.14 20.60
CA LEU A 103 -3.29 23.14 20.23
C LEU A 103 -2.52 21.96 20.87
N GLU A 104 -2.82 21.61 22.12
CA GLU A 104 -2.23 20.43 22.79
C GLU A 104 -2.60 19.11 22.10
N LYS A 105 -3.74 19.07 21.41
CA LYS A 105 -4.23 17.89 20.70
C LYS A 105 -3.81 17.84 19.23
N LEU A 106 -3.12 18.87 18.72
CA LEU A 106 -2.59 18.84 17.36
C LEU A 106 -1.45 17.79 17.24
N PRO A 107 -1.40 17.03 16.14
CA PRO A 107 -0.29 16.12 15.87
C PRO A 107 1.03 16.91 15.83
N ARG A 108 2.01 16.48 16.63
CA ARG A 108 3.30 17.19 16.88
C ARG A 108 4.15 17.44 15.64
N GLU A 109 3.78 16.89 14.47
CA GLU A 109 4.46 17.11 13.19
C GLU A 109 4.30 18.54 12.66
N ALA A 110 3.25 19.27 13.07
CA ALA A 110 3.05 20.66 12.63
C ALA A 110 4.06 21.65 13.27
N VAL A 111 4.63 21.31 14.43
CA VAL A 111 5.50 22.22 15.21
C VAL A 111 6.99 22.08 14.82
N GLN A 112 7.40 20.95 14.24
CA GLN A 112 8.81 20.72 13.88
C GLN A 112 9.26 21.45 12.60
N ALA A 113 8.36 22.14 11.89
CA ALA A 113 8.70 22.85 10.66
C ALA A 113 9.48 24.17 10.89
N ALA A 114 9.63 24.64 12.14
CA ALA A 114 10.14 25.98 12.43
C ALA A 114 11.65 26.06 12.74
N ASP A 115 12.33 24.97 13.08
CA ASP A 115 13.70 25.04 13.64
C ASP A 115 14.80 24.35 12.81
N GLU A 116 14.50 23.87 11.60
CA GLU A 116 15.54 23.40 10.68
C GLU A 116 15.96 24.51 9.70
N PRO A 117 17.28 24.77 9.54
CA PRO A 117 17.77 25.77 8.60
C PRO A 117 17.25 25.42 7.21
N THR A 118 16.64 26.40 6.55
CA THR A 118 15.88 26.28 5.31
C THR A 118 16.71 25.63 4.19
N GLY A 119 16.73 24.30 4.17
CA GLY A 119 17.51 23.53 3.22
C GLY A 119 16.97 23.75 1.80
N ALA A 120 17.86 23.77 0.81
CA ALA A 120 17.49 23.85 -0.61
C ALA A 120 16.40 22.83 -1.00
N ARG A 121 16.39 21.67 -0.31
CA ARG A 121 15.37 20.62 -0.44
C ARG A 121 13.98 21.05 0.03
N MET A 122 13.87 21.80 1.13
CA MET A 122 12.58 22.31 1.62
C MET A 122 12.03 23.41 0.70
N VAL A 123 12.90 24.32 0.23
CA VAL A 123 12.52 25.34 -0.76
C VAL A 123 12.03 24.68 -2.06
N LEU A 124 12.71 23.63 -2.50
CA LEU A 124 12.30 22.84 -3.66
C LEU A 124 10.94 22.17 -3.42
N ASN A 125 10.75 21.50 -2.29
CA ASN A 125 9.50 20.83 -1.96
C ASN A 125 8.33 21.81 -1.85
N ARG A 126 8.54 22.99 -1.26
CA ARG A 126 7.52 24.06 -1.20
C ARG A 126 7.15 24.56 -2.60
N ARG A 127 8.13 24.73 -3.49
CA ARG A 127 7.88 25.09 -4.89
C ARG A 127 7.14 23.99 -5.65
N ILE A 128 7.52 22.73 -5.47
CA ILE A 128 6.85 21.58 -6.08
C ILE A 128 5.39 21.54 -5.60
N SER A 129 5.16 21.64 -4.28
CA SER A 129 3.83 21.64 -3.70
C SER A 129 2.96 22.77 -4.26
N ALA A 130 3.49 24.00 -4.29
CA ALA A 130 2.77 25.15 -4.85
C ALA A 130 2.41 24.98 -6.34
N GLU A 131 3.33 24.47 -7.16
CA GLU A 131 3.09 24.18 -8.58
C GLU A 131 2.07 23.05 -8.78
N LEU A 132 2.13 21.99 -7.96
CA LEU A 132 1.16 20.90 -8.01
C LEU A 132 -0.24 21.38 -7.61
N SER A 133 -0.37 22.15 -6.53
CA SER A 133 -1.65 22.72 -6.10
C SER A 133 -2.24 23.64 -7.19
N ALA A 134 -1.41 24.48 -7.82
CA ALA A 134 -1.83 25.33 -8.93
C ALA A 134 -2.28 24.49 -10.15
N ALA A 135 -1.53 23.45 -10.50
CA ALA A 135 -1.84 22.56 -11.61
C ALA A 135 -3.15 21.77 -11.39
N ILE A 136 -3.37 21.26 -10.18
CA ILE A 136 -4.58 20.50 -9.82
C ILE A 136 -5.82 21.40 -9.81
N THR A 137 -5.67 22.65 -9.37
CA THR A 137 -6.79 23.63 -9.35
C THR A 137 -7.13 24.10 -10.77
N SER A 138 -6.17 24.05 -11.69
CA SER A 138 -6.39 24.40 -13.10
C SER A 138 -7.13 23.29 -13.85
N SER A 139 -8.07 23.65 -14.72
CA SER A 139 -8.67 22.66 -15.63
C SER A 139 -7.64 22.18 -16.64
N TRP A 140 -7.48 20.85 -16.75
CA TRP A 140 -6.58 20.28 -17.74
C TRP A 140 -7.08 20.67 -19.15
N THR A 141 -6.23 21.39 -19.88
CA THR A 141 -6.49 21.78 -21.26
C THR A 141 -5.28 21.39 -22.12
N PRO A 142 -5.51 20.78 -23.30
CA PRO A 142 -4.42 20.41 -24.19
C PRO A 142 -3.54 21.63 -24.54
N PRO A 143 -2.22 21.47 -24.74
CA PRO A 143 -1.30 22.58 -25.02
C PRO A 143 -1.68 23.44 -26.24
N PHE A 144 -2.39 22.87 -27.22
CA PHE A 144 -2.87 23.59 -28.40
C PHE A 144 -4.09 24.48 -28.12
N CYS A 145 -4.84 24.25 -27.05
CA CYS A 145 -5.97 25.07 -26.62
C CYS A 145 -5.54 26.32 -25.83
N LYS A 146 -4.30 26.36 -25.33
CA LYS A 146 -3.78 27.47 -24.52
C LYS A 146 -3.25 28.60 -25.41
N ARG A 147 -4.09 29.60 -25.71
CA ARG A 147 -3.73 30.76 -26.56
C ARG A 147 -2.56 31.60 -26.01
N HIS A 148 -2.46 31.73 -24.68
CA HIS A 148 -1.38 32.45 -23.99
C HIS A 148 -0.43 31.52 -23.23
N GLY A 149 -0.41 30.23 -23.56
CA GLY A 149 0.41 29.25 -22.86
C GLY A 149 1.88 29.27 -23.26
N LEU A 150 2.48 30.40 -23.65
CA LEU A 150 3.93 30.46 -23.93
C LEU A 150 4.67 30.83 -22.64
N VAL A 151 5.50 29.91 -22.17
CA VAL A 151 6.28 30.07 -20.94
C VAL A 151 7.76 30.06 -21.30
N LEU A 152 8.50 31.05 -20.79
CA LEU A 152 9.96 31.07 -20.89
C LEU A 152 10.54 30.14 -19.82
N ARG A 153 11.17 29.03 -20.24
CA ARG A 153 11.92 28.16 -19.32
C ARG A 153 13.35 27.99 -19.81
N LYS A 154 14.32 28.24 -18.92
CA LYS A 154 15.77 28.12 -19.21
C LYS A 154 16.20 28.88 -20.49
N GLY A 155 15.63 30.05 -20.74
CA GLY A 155 15.98 30.90 -21.89
C GLY A 155 15.30 30.53 -23.23
N HIS A 156 14.39 29.55 -23.25
CA HIS A 156 13.63 29.18 -24.44
C HIS A 156 12.12 29.35 -24.22
N TRP A 157 11.43 29.90 -25.22
CA TRP A 157 9.97 29.95 -25.26
C TRP A 157 9.42 28.57 -25.58
N GLN A 158 8.57 28.04 -24.71
CA GLN A 158 7.89 26.76 -24.93
C GLN A 158 6.41 26.87 -24.58
N ARG A 159 5.58 26.05 -25.24
CA ARG A 159 4.17 25.95 -24.84
C ARG A 159 4.07 25.23 -23.49
N GLU A 160 3.21 25.73 -22.62
CA GLU A 160 2.85 25.18 -21.32
C GLU A 160 2.28 23.77 -21.52
N GLY A 161 2.78 22.81 -20.76
CA GLY A 161 2.47 21.38 -20.97
C GLY A 161 3.11 20.76 -22.23
N GLY A 162 3.78 21.54 -23.07
CA GLY A 162 4.54 21.08 -24.24
C GLY A 162 6.01 20.76 -23.96
N ALA A 163 6.43 20.85 -22.69
CA ALA A 163 7.79 20.49 -22.28
C ALA A 163 7.98 18.98 -22.48
N GLY A 164 8.64 18.59 -23.57
CA GLY A 164 8.78 17.18 -23.95
C GLY A 164 7.95 16.76 -25.17
N CYS A 165 7.16 17.66 -25.75
CA CYS A 165 6.55 17.40 -27.05
C CYS A 165 7.57 17.68 -28.16
N HIS A 166 8.00 16.64 -28.87
CA HIS A 166 8.86 16.74 -30.04
C HIS A 166 8.11 16.21 -31.26
N GLY A 167 8.54 16.62 -32.45
CA GLY A 167 8.06 15.97 -33.66
C GLY A 167 8.42 14.49 -33.61
N TYR A 168 7.47 13.63 -33.96
CA TYR A 168 7.73 12.20 -34.08
C TYR A 168 8.86 11.97 -35.09
N HIS A 169 9.88 11.22 -34.67
CA HIS A 169 10.98 10.81 -35.52
C HIS A 169 11.20 9.30 -35.36
N SER A 170 11.07 8.57 -36.46
CA SER A 170 11.50 7.19 -36.56
C SER A 170 12.81 7.11 -37.35
N SER A 171 13.69 6.22 -36.91
CA SER A 171 14.91 5.88 -37.61
C SER A 171 15.16 4.39 -37.48
N ASP A 172 15.48 3.73 -38.59
CA ASP A 172 15.87 2.33 -38.56
C ASP A 172 17.25 2.19 -37.93
N VAL A 173 17.32 1.33 -36.92
CA VAL A 173 18.56 1.03 -36.18
C VAL A 173 18.94 -0.42 -36.44
N ARG A 174 20.20 -0.66 -36.78
CA ARG A 174 20.78 -1.99 -36.96
C ARG A 174 21.63 -2.36 -35.76
N ALA A 175 21.31 -3.47 -35.11
CA ALA A 175 22.16 -4.09 -34.11
C ALA A 175 22.75 -5.39 -34.70
N PRO A 176 23.91 -5.86 -34.21
CA PRO A 176 24.42 -7.17 -34.56
C PRO A 176 23.40 -8.26 -34.19
N GLU A 177 23.04 -9.10 -35.15
CA GLU A 177 22.15 -10.24 -34.94
C GLU A 177 22.98 -11.52 -34.78
N GLY A 178 22.46 -12.48 -34.00
CA GLY A 178 23.08 -13.80 -33.81
C GLY A 178 24.28 -13.80 -32.86
N THR A 179 24.50 -12.75 -32.07
CA THR A 179 25.58 -12.70 -31.06
C THR A 179 25.21 -13.33 -29.72
N GLY A 180 23.94 -13.71 -29.52
CA GLY A 180 23.46 -14.35 -28.29
C GLY A 180 23.80 -15.84 -28.21
N ASP A 181 23.74 -16.55 -29.34
CA ASP A 181 23.98 -17.99 -29.41
C ASP A 181 25.46 -18.27 -29.71
N ILE A 182 26.24 -18.51 -28.67
CA ILE A 182 27.68 -18.82 -28.78
C ILE A 182 27.94 -20.11 -29.61
N SER A 183 26.93 -20.98 -29.72
CA SER A 183 26.96 -22.21 -30.53
C SER A 183 26.86 -21.96 -32.03
N ALA A 184 26.23 -20.86 -32.45
CA ALA A 184 26.05 -20.52 -33.86
C ALA A 184 27.21 -19.65 -34.35
N ARG A 185 28.04 -20.18 -35.25
CA ARG A 185 29.20 -19.45 -35.77
C ARG A 185 28.77 -18.37 -36.76
N ILE A 186 28.98 -17.11 -36.41
CA ILE A 186 28.76 -15.98 -37.31
C ILE A 186 29.80 -16.02 -38.46
N PRO A 187 29.39 -15.85 -39.74
CA PRO A 187 30.31 -15.76 -40.86
C PRO A 187 31.35 -14.65 -40.69
N LYS A 188 32.60 -14.91 -41.10
CA LYS A 188 33.73 -13.97 -40.91
C LYS A 188 33.49 -12.60 -41.56
N ASP A 189 32.82 -12.58 -42.71
CA ASP A 189 32.54 -11.33 -43.44
C ASP A 189 31.52 -10.46 -42.69
N VAL A 190 30.54 -11.08 -42.04
CA VAL A 190 29.52 -10.41 -41.21
C VAL A 190 30.17 -9.82 -39.95
N LEU A 191 31.08 -10.57 -39.31
CA LEU A 191 31.87 -10.05 -38.18
C LEU A 191 32.74 -8.86 -38.59
N ARG A 192 33.34 -8.90 -39.79
CA ARG A 192 34.09 -7.77 -40.33
C ARG A 192 33.19 -6.56 -40.55
N TYR A 193 31.99 -6.75 -41.10
CA TYR A 193 31.00 -5.68 -41.26
C TYR A 193 30.59 -5.06 -39.90
N TYR A 194 30.25 -5.89 -38.90
CA TYR A 194 29.89 -5.43 -37.56
C TYR A 194 31.00 -4.64 -36.87
N SER A 195 32.25 -5.06 -37.02
CA SER A 195 33.40 -4.42 -36.37
C SER A 195 33.89 -3.15 -37.06
N SER A 196 33.83 -3.09 -38.40
CA SER A 196 34.48 -2.01 -39.17
C SER A 196 33.53 -1.05 -39.90
N HIS A 197 32.30 -1.47 -40.21
CA HIS A 197 31.37 -0.67 -41.03
C HIS A 197 30.07 -0.28 -40.30
N MET A 198 29.60 -1.09 -39.35
CA MET A 198 28.41 -0.77 -38.57
C MET A 198 28.73 0.28 -37.50
N ARG A 199 28.03 1.42 -37.54
CA ARG A 199 28.10 2.44 -36.47
C ARG A 199 27.41 1.93 -35.21
N PHE A 200 27.89 2.31 -34.04
CA PHE A 200 27.21 2.02 -32.78
C PHE A 200 25.77 2.53 -32.77
N VAL A 201 24.87 1.76 -32.20
CA VAL A 201 23.43 2.05 -32.15
C VAL A 201 23.11 3.46 -31.65
N PRO A 202 23.72 3.99 -30.57
CA PRO A 202 23.48 5.38 -30.11
C PRO A 202 23.88 6.47 -31.11
N ALA A 203 24.71 6.14 -32.10
CA ALA A 203 25.24 7.06 -33.10
C ALA A 203 24.56 6.90 -34.48
N GLN A 204 23.64 5.95 -34.66
CA GLN A 204 22.92 5.76 -35.92
C GLN A 204 21.80 6.81 -36.14
N PRO A 205 20.95 7.12 -35.14
CA PRO A 205 19.89 8.12 -35.31
C PRO A 205 20.42 9.54 -35.40
N ARG A 206 19.73 10.39 -36.19
CA ARG A 206 20.02 11.83 -36.24
C ARG A 206 19.69 12.52 -34.91
N VAL A 207 18.61 12.10 -34.27
CA VAL A 207 18.17 12.60 -32.96
C VAL A 207 18.49 11.56 -31.90
N ARG A 208 19.32 11.92 -30.92
CA ARG A 208 19.82 10.98 -29.90
C ARG A 208 19.03 10.96 -28.60
N ARG A 209 17.98 11.79 -28.49
CA ARG A 209 17.28 12.08 -27.22
C ARG A 209 16.58 10.86 -26.63
N ASP A 210 15.91 10.07 -27.48
CA ASP A 210 15.06 8.95 -27.03
C ASP A 210 15.68 7.58 -27.33
N VAL A 211 16.93 7.55 -27.82
CA VAL A 211 17.58 6.29 -28.26
C VAL A 211 17.74 5.32 -27.10
N LEU A 212 18.11 5.80 -25.91
CA LEU A 212 18.22 4.94 -24.73
C LEU A 212 16.86 4.34 -24.34
N ALA A 213 15.80 5.14 -24.33
CA ALA A 213 14.46 4.67 -24.00
C ALA A 213 13.99 3.61 -25.00
N SER A 214 14.19 3.84 -26.30
CA SER A 214 13.87 2.85 -27.34
C SER A 214 14.69 1.56 -27.21
N LEU A 215 15.96 1.64 -26.80
CA LEU A 215 16.78 0.45 -26.59
C LEU A 215 16.35 -0.35 -25.37
N LEU A 216 16.04 0.32 -24.26
CA LEU A 216 15.54 -0.32 -23.05
C LEU A 216 14.19 -0.97 -23.31
N GLU A 217 13.29 -0.28 -24.01
CA GLU A 217 11.98 -0.83 -24.40
C GLU A 217 12.14 -2.04 -25.32
N ARG A 218 13.02 -1.95 -26.32
CA ARG A 218 13.33 -3.08 -27.19
C ARG A 218 13.86 -4.27 -26.38
N ASN A 219 14.82 -4.05 -25.49
CA ASN A 219 15.37 -5.11 -24.65
C ASN A 219 14.30 -5.71 -23.73
N ALA A 220 13.51 -4.89 -23.06
CA ALA A 220 12.41 -5.34 -22.21
C ALA A 220 11.38 -6.16 -23.00
N SER A 221 11.04 -5.75 -24.23
CA SER A 221 10.16 -6.51 -25.11
C SER A 221 10.73 -7.85 -25.55
N GLU A 222 12.05 -7.90 -25.84
CA GLU A 222 12.75 -9.14 -26.20
C GLU A 222 12.80 -10.11 -25.00
N VAL A 223 13.08 -9.61 -23.79
CA VAL A 223 13.09 -10.41 -22.55
C VAL A 223 11.69 -10.91 -22.20
N ALA A 224 10.67 -10.04 -22.27
CA ALA A 224 9.28 -10.43 -22.02
C ALA A 224 8.82 -11.51 -23.01
N ALA A 225 9.12 -11.35 -24.30
CA ALA A 225 8.80 -12.35 -25.32
C ALA A 225 9.51 -13.70 -25.07
N GLN A 226 10.77 -13.69 -24.59
CA GLN A 226 11.49 -14.90 -24.20
C GLN A 226 10.84 -15.58 -22.99
N GLN A 227 10.48 -14.84 -21.95
CA GLN A 227 9.82 -15.38 -20.75
C GLN A 227 8.45 -15.96 -21.07
N GLU A 228 7.63 -15.26 -21.87
CA GLU A 228 6.34 -15.76 -22.33
C GLU A 228 6.49 -17.05 -23.15
N TRP A 229 7.49 -17.08 -24.03
CA TRP A 229 7.82 -18.27 -24.81
C TRP A 229 8.23 -19.45 -23.93
N GLU A 230 9.15 -19.25 -22.99
CA GLU A 230 9.59 -20.31 -22.06
C GLU A 230 8.42 -20.84 -21.22
N ALA A 231 7.57 -19.94 -20.71
CA ALA A 231 6.39 -20.32 -19.96
C ALA A 231 5.40 -21.15 -20.80
N GLU A 232 5.11 -20.72 -22.03
CA GLU A 232 4.23 -21.45 -22.94
C GLU A 232 4.83 -22.79 -23.37
N TRP A 233 6.12 -22.82 -23.67
CA TRP A 233 6.82 -24.02 -24.07
C TRP A 233 6.86 -25.05 -22.94
N ASN A 234 7.18 -24.63 -21.73
CA ASN A 234 7.23 -25.51 -20.57
C ASN A 234 5.86 -26.07 -20.17
N THR A 235 4.78 -25.32 -20.41
CA THR A 235 3.42 -25.75 -20.04
C THR A 235 2.72 -26.53 -21.16
N GLN A 236 2.63 -25.95 -22.37
CA GLN A 236 1.86 -26.47 -23.51
C GLN A 236 2.74 -27.08 -24.60
N GLY A 237 3.98 -26.59 -24.74
CA GLY A 237 4.93 -27.09 -25.73
C GLY A 237 5.38 -28.51 -25.44
N LEU A 238 5.89 -28.78 -24.23
CA LEU A 238 6.37 -30.11 -23.82
C LEU A 238 5.28 -31.18 -23.88
N THR A 239 4.04 -30.83 -23.53
CA THR A 239 2.89 -31.74 -23.58
C THR A 239 2.43 -32.04 -25.01
N SER A 240 2.77 -31.17 -25.97
CA SER A 240 2.39 -31.35 -27.38
C SER A 240 3.18 -32.44 -28.10
N ARG A 241 4.37 -32.83 -27.61
CA ARG A 241 5.30 -33.77 -28.24
C ARG A 241 5.74 -33.39 -29.68
N LEU A 242 5.50 -32.14 -30.09
CA LEU A 242 6.01 -31.60 -31.35
C LEU A 242 7.42 -31.07 -31.15
N SER A 243 8.20 -31.00 -32.22
CA SER A 243 9.43 -30.20 -32.20
C SER A 243 9.10 -28.71 -32.01
N GLU A 244 10.08 -27.94 -31.53
CA GLU A 244 9.92 -26.51 -31.28
C GLU A 244 9.48 -25.74 -32.55
N GLU A 245 10.08 -26.09 -33.69
CA GLU A 245 9.78 -25.47 -34.98
C GLU A 245 8.36 -25.80 -35.47
N GLU A 246 7.94 -27.05 -35.34
CA GLU A 246 6.60 -27.50 -35.73
C GLU A 246 5.52 -26.88 -34.83
N TYR A 247 5.76 -26.79 -33.53
CA TYR A 247 4.85 -26.12 -32.59
C TYR A 247 4.70 -24.64 -32.94
N ARG A 248 5.81 -23.93 -33.19
CA ARG A 248 5.79 -22.53 -33.63
C ARG A 248 5.06 -22.37 -34.96
N ALA A 249 5.25 -23.28 -35.91
CA ALA A 249 4.56 -23.25 -37.19
C ALA A 249 3.04 -23.46 -37.03
N ARG A 250 2.63 -24.46 -36.24
CA ARG A 250 1.22 -24.76 -35.96
C ARG A 250 0.54 -23.64 -35.18
N LYS A 251 1.20 -23.05 -34.19
CA LYS A 251 0.71 -21.87 -33.45
C LYS A 251 0.53 -20.68 -34.40
N ARG A 252 1.51 -20.40 -35.25
CA ARG A 252 1.42 -19.33 -36.27
C ARG A 252 0.25 -19.56 -37.22
N GLN A 253 0.02 -20.78 -37.69
CA GLN A 253 -1.13 -21.10 -38.54
C GLN A 253 -2.46 -20.92 -37.79
N ARG A 254 -2.57 -21.39 -36.53
CA ARG A 254 -3.76 -21.22 -35.69
C ARG A 254 -4.08 -19.74 -35.46
N LEU A 255 -3.07 -18.94 -35.14
CA LEU A 255 -3.21 -17.50 -34.93
C LEU A 255 -3.61 -16.78 -36.22
N LYS A 256 -2.97 -17.10 -37.35
CA LYS A 256 -3.36 -16.56 -38.66
C LYS A 256 -4.82 -16.88 -38.97
N LYS A 257 -5.26 -18.12 -38.75
CA LYS A 257 -6.65 -18.53 -38.96
C LYS A 257 -7.63 -17.73 -38.07
N LYS A 258 -7.33 -17.61 -36.78
CA LYS A 258 -8.14 -16.80 -35.84
C LYS A 258 -8.19 -15.33 -36.25
N LEU A 259 -7.06 -14.75 -36.64
CA LEU A 259 -6.96 -13.35 -37.05
C LEU A 259 -7.72 -13.11 -38.36
N THR A 260 -7.62 -14.04 -39.32
CA THR A 260 -8.43 -13.96 -40.55
C THR A 260 -9.93 -14.12 -40.25
N GLU A 261 -10.33 -15.02 -39.35
CA GLU A 261 -11.73 -15.19 -38.95
C GLU A 261 -12.27 -13.94 -38.26
N GLN A 262 -11.50 -13.34 -37.35
CA GLN A 262 -11.85 -12.10 -36.66
C GLN A 262 -11.90 -10.90 -37.60
N LEU A 263 -10.91 -10.73 -38.49
CA LEU A 263 -10.97 -9.66 -39.48
C LEU A 263 -12.16 -9.85 -40.43
N THR A 264 -12.44 -11.08 -40.86
CA THR A 264 -13.58 -11.37 -41.74
C THR A 264 -14.91 -11.14 -41.02
N SER A 265 -15.03 -11.51 -39.74
CA SER A 265 -16.24 -11.27 -38.95
C SER A 265 -16.44 -9.78 -38.65
N SER A 266 -15.37 -9.05 -38.30
CA SER A 266 -15.42 -7.59 -38.12
C SER A 266 -15.72 -6.85 -39.43
N LEU A 267 -15.21 -7.31 -40.58
CA LEU A 267 -15.55 -6.74 -41.88
C LEU A 267 -17.01 -7.01 -42.25
N ARG A 268 -17.53 -8.21 -41.95
CA ARG A 268 -18.95 -8.55 -42.14
C ARG A 268 -19.85 -7.74 -41.23
N GLN A 269 -19.51 -7.59 -39.95
CA GLN A 269 -20.23 -6.73 -39.00
C GLN A 269 -20.14 -5.26 -39.41
N GLY A 270 -18.99 -4.78 -39.86
CA GLY A 270 -18.82 -3.42 -40.40
C GLY A 270 -19.64 -3.18 -41.67
N SER A 271 -19.78 -4.18 -42.55
CA SER A 271 -20.64 -4.10 -43.72
C SER A 271 -22.13 -4.13 -43.35
N ALA A 272 -22.51 -4.93 -42.34
CA ALA A 272 -23.86 -4.97 -41.79
C ALA A 272 -24.22 -3.65 -41.07
N SER A 273 -23.26 -3.05 -40.37
CA SER A 273 -23.38 -1.71 -39.77
C SER A 273 -23.34 -0.59 -40.81
N ALA A 274 -22.67 -0.75 -41.96
CA ALA A 274 -22.77 0.19 -43.07
C ALA A 274 -24.13 0.11 -43.79
N SER A 275 -24.70 -1.09 -43.92
CA SER A 275 -26.09 -1.26 -44.35
C SER A 275 -27.11 -0.79 -43.29
N ALA A 276 -26.78 -0.87 -42.00
CA ALA A 276 -27.58 -0.26 -40.93
C ALA A 276 -27.44 1.27 -40.88
N ALA A 277 -26.28 1.82 -41.25
CA ALA A 277 -26.09 3.27 -41.41
C ALA A 277 -26.85 3.83 -42.62
N LEU A 278 -27.01 3.04 -43.70
CA LEU A 278 -27.96 3.34 -44.78
C LEU A 278 -29.42 3.05 -44.39
N GLY A 279 -29.64 2.19 -43.40
CA GLY A 279 -30.91 1.97 -42.70
C GLY A 279 -31.22 3.01 -41.61
N ALA A 280 -30.37 4.02 -41.38
CA ALA A 280 -30.65 5.07 -40.40
C ALA A 280 -31.88 5.92 -40.77
N ALA A 281 -32.37 5.85 -42.02
CA ALA A 281 -33.65 6.41 -42.42
C ALA A 281 -34.84 5.66 -41.79
N SER A 282 -34.75 4.33 -41.59
CA SER A 282 -35.78 3.57 -40.88
C SER A 282 -35.72 3.79 -39.37
N ASP A 283 -34.53 3.98 -38.80
CA ASP A 283 -34.40 4.31 -37.36
C ASP A 283 -34.97 5.70 -37.02
N LEU A 284 -34.83 6.68 -37.91
CA LEU A 284 -35.44 8.00 -37.73
C LEU A 284 -36.97 7.95 -37.84
N GLN A 285 -37.52 7.13 -38.75
CA GLN A 285 -38.96 6.86 -38.83
C GLN A 285 -39.47 6.08 -37.60
N THR A 286 -38.68 5.16 -37.05
CA THR A 286 -39.05 4.38 -35.86
C THR A 286 -39.00 5.24 -34.59
N ILE A 287 -38.04 6.18 -34.51
CA ILE A 287 -37.98 7.19 -33.44
C ILE A 287 -39.15 8.18 -33.56
N LEU A 288 -39.45 8.69 -34.77
CA LEU A 288 -40.62 9.54 -35.01
C LEU A 288 -41.93 8.84 -34.65
N ASN A 289 -42.07 7.57 -35.02
CA ASN A 289 -43.24 6.75 -34.67
C ASN A 289 -43.34 6.51 -33.15
N SER A 290 -42.20 6.33 -32.46
CA SER A 290 -42.17 6.18 -31.00
C SER A 290 -42.51 7.47 -30.24
N PHE A 291 -42.30 8.65 -30.85
CA PHE A 291 -42.73 9.94 -30.32
C PHE A 291 -44.21 10.21 -30.61
N THR A 292 -44.74 9.75 -31.76
CA THR A 292 -46.17 9.84 -32.05
C THR A 292 -47.00 8.84 -31.23
N ASP A 293 -46.47 7.65 -30.94
CA ASP A 293 -47.16 6.66 -30.08
C ASP A 293 -47.15 7.05 -28.60
N LYS A 294 -46.13 7.79 -28.13
CA LYS A 294 -46.11 8.34 -26.77
C LYS A 294 -46.97 9.57 -26.57
N LEU A 295 -47.43 10.22 -27.65
CA LEU A 295 -48.43 11.29 -27.61
C LEU A 295 -49.86 10.76 -27.77
N SER A 296 -50.05 9.50 -28.18
CA SER A 296 -51.37 8.86 -28.34
C SER A 296 -51.75 7.90 -27.19
N ALA A 297 -50.81 7.49 -26.34
CA ALA A 297 -51.04 6.51 -25.27
C ALA A 297 -51.15 7.11 -23.84
N GLY A 298 -51.44 8.40 -23.70
CA GLY A 298 -51.56 9.04 -22.39
C GLY A 298 -52.46 10.27 -22.41
N VAL A 299 -53.77 10.03 -22.21
CA VAL A 299 -54.81 10.90 -21.64
C VAL A 299 -56.13 10.67 -22.41
N GLN A 300 -56.82 9.59 -22.05
CA GLN A 300 -58.27 9.64 -21.96
C GLN A 300 -58.63 9.90 -20.50
N GLY A 301 -59.39 10.97 -20.26
CA GLY A 301 -60.10 11.21 -19.00
C GLY A 301 -59.49 12.27 -18.08
N THR A 302 -59.73 13.55 -18.37
CA THR A 302 -60.35 14.53 -17.45
C THR A 302 -60.27 15.93 -18.05
N GLY A 303 -61.40 16.63 -18.04
CA GLY A 303 -61.66 17.81 -18.86
C GLY A 303 -60.90 19.08 -18.47
N SER A 304 -60.58 19.89 -19.48
CA SER A 304 -60.28 21.31 -19.28
C SER A 304 -60.88 22.16 -20.41
N ARG A 305 -62.06 22.67 -20.05
CA ARG A 305 -62.86 23.82 -20.47
C ARG A 305 -62.17 25.00 -21.20
N PHE A 306 -61.36 24.80 -22.25
CA PHE A 306 -60.74 25.94 -22.96
C PHE A 306 -60.52 25.81 -24.49
N GLN A 307 -61.26 24.94 -25.20
CA GLN A 307 -61.12 24.84 -26.68
C GLN A 307 -62.45 24.85 -27.46
N HIS A 308 -63.50 25.48 -26.91
CA HIS A 308 -64.80 25.63 -27.60
C HIS A 308 -64.98 26.97 -28.33
N ALA A 309 -63.89 27.60 -28.78
CA ALA A 309 -63.97 28.92 -29.41
C ALA A 309 -63.16 29.00 -30.72
N GLU A 310 -63.23 27.99 -31.58
CA GLU A 310 -62.94 28.20 -32.99
C GLU A 310 -63.52 27.04 -33.82
N LYS A 311 -64.27 27.38 -34.87
CA LYS A 311 -64.93 26.47 -35.85
C LYS A 311 -66.35 26.04 -35.50
N LEU A 312 -67.23 27.01 -35.33
CA LEU A 312 -68.58 26.94 -35.89
C LEU A 312 -68.50 27.43 -37.34
N GLN A 313 -68.68 26.55 -38.33
CA GLN A 313 -69.30 26.85 -39.63
C GLN A 313 -69.56 25.55 -40.42
N PHE A 314 -70.85 25.23 -40.55
CA PHE A 314 -71.53 24.49 -41.64
C PHE A 314 -70.97 23.13 -42.10
N ALA A 315 -71.64 22.02 -41.74
CA ALA A 315 -72.67 21.36 -42.57
C ALA A 315 -72.79 19.84 -42.29
N LYS A 316 -74.03 19.43 -42.01
CA LYS A 316 -74.68 18.12 -42.20
C LYS A 316 -74.29 16.90 -41.33
N GLU A 317 -75.32 16.45 -40.63
CA GLU A 317 -75.52 15.13 -40.03
C GLU A 317 -75.33 14.00 -41.04
N GLU A 318 -74.62 12.94 -40.62
CA GLU A 318 -74.87 11.56 -41.05
C GLU A 318 -74.54 10.64 -39.88
N GLU A 319 -75.54 9.93 -39.39
CA GLU A 319 -75.45 8.89 -38.36
C GLU A 319 -74.84 7.61 -38.95
N VAL A 320 -73.80 7.05 -38.32
CA VAL A 320 -73.37 5.65 -38.50
C VAL A 320 -72.92 5.11 -37.12
N PRO A 321 -73.34 3.89 -36.72
CA PRO A 321 -73.34 3.46 -35.32
C PRO A 321 -71.97 3.05 -34.79
N MET A 322 -71.77 3.29 -33.49
CA MET A 322 -70.65 2.79 -32.67
C MET A 322 -70.72 1.26 -32.55
N GLN A 323 -69.68 0.56 -33.01
CA GLN A 323 -69.32 -0.77 -32.53
C GLN A 323 -68.19 -0.62 -31.51
N VAL A 324 -68.44 -1.05 -30.28
CA VAL A 324 -67.43 -1.20 -29.23
C VAL A 324 -67.02 -2.66 -29.26
N GLU A 325 -65.78 -2.95 -29.66
CA GLU A 325 -65.16 -4.24 -29.40
C GLU A 325 -64.76 -4.27 -27.91
N GLU A 326 -65.53 -5.00 -27.11
CA GLU A 326 -65.15 -5.39 -25.75
C GLU A 326 -64.07 -6.48 -25.85
N ALA A 327 -62.81 -6.13 -25.54
CA ALA A 327 -61.78 -7.12 -25.27
C ALA A 327 -62.21 -7.97 -24.06
N THR A 328 -62.19 -9.29 -24.21
CA THR A 328 -62.68 -10.24 -23.21
C THR A 328 -61.83 -10.20 -21.94
N GLU A 329 -62.47 -10.32 -20.77
CA GLU A 329 -61.83 -10.26 -19.44
C GLU A 329 -60.71 -11.32 -19.27
N GLU A 330 -60.80 -12.42 -20.04
CA GLU A 330 -59.79 -13.48 -20.12
C GLU A 330 -58.48 -13.02 -20.79
N GLU A 331 -58.54 -12.17 -21.82
CA GLU A 331 -57.34 -11.65 -22.50
C GLU A 331 -56.55 -10.69 -21.60
N LEU A 332 -57.26 -9.89 -20.79
CA LEU A 332 -56.64 -8.99 -19.83
C LEU A 332 -55.94 -9.75 -18.70
N GLN A 333 -56.51 -10.89 -18.26
CA GLN A 333 -55.90 -11.77 -17.27
C GLN A 333 -54.64 -12.44 -17.82
N GLN A 334 -54.67 -12.92 -19.07
CA GLN A 334 -53.50 -13.50 -19.72
C GLN A 334 -52.36 -12.49 -19.88
N GLN A 335 -52.66 -11.23 -20.22
CA GLN A 335 -51.64 -10.18 -20.29
C GLN A 335 -50.99 -9.92 -18.92
N ARG A 336 -51.79 -9.87 -17.84
CA ARG A 336 -51.26 -9.73 -16.48
C ARG A 336 -50.39 -10.91 -16.05
N GLU A 337 -50.78 -12.13 -16.40
CA GLU A 337 -49.99 -13.33 -16.11
C GLU A 337 -48.68 -13.35 -16.89
N GLN A 338 -48.69 -12.91 -18.16
CA GLN A 338 -47.48 -12.76 -18.98
C GLN A 338 -46.55 -11.67 -18.43
N GLU A 339 -47.09 -10.54 -17.97
CA GLU A 339 -46.30 -9.50 -17.31
C GLU A 339 -45.64 -10.01 -16.03
N VAL A 340 -46.40 -10.69 -15.17
CA VAL A 340 -45.86 -11.31 -13.94
C VAL A 340 -44.79 -12.34 -14.26
N ALA A 341 -45.00 -13.19 -15.27
CA ALA A 341 -44.00 -14.16 -15.72
C ALA A 341 -42.73 -13.47 -16.23
N SER A 342 -42.86 -12.39 -17.01
CA SER A 342 -41.71 -11.63 -17.52
C SER A 342 -40.91 -10.95 -16.40
N LEU A 343 -41.59 -10.43 -15.38
CA LEU A 343 -40.95 -9.81 -14.21
C LEU A 343 -40.27 -10.86 -13.33
N GLN A 344 -40.87 -12.04 -13.16
CA GLN A 344 -40.26 -13.17 -12.45
C GLN A 344 -38.98 -13.63 -13.17
N GLU A 345 -38.99 -13.70 -14.50
CA GLU A 345 -37.81 -14.03 -15.29
C GLU A 345 -36.72 -12.97 -15.12
N GLN A 346 -37.05 -11.67 -15.21
CA GLN A 346 -36.10 -10.58 -14.98
C GLN A 346 -35.49 -10.62 -13.57
N LEU A 347 -36.30 -10.90 -12.54
CA LEU A 347 -35.81 -11.07 -11.17
C LEU A 347 -34.86 -12.27 -11.07
N SER A 348 -35.17 -13.39 -11.73
CA SER A 348 -34.29 -14.58 -11.73
C SER A 348 -32.94 -14.31 -12.41
N VAL A 349 -32.93 -13.50 -13.46
CA VAL A 349 -31.69 -13.09 -14.14
C VAL A 349 -30.87 -12.14 -13.26
N LEU A 350 -31.52 -11.17 -12.61
CA LEU A 350 -30.86 -10.23 -11.72
C LEU A 350 -30.28 -10.92 -10.48
N THR A 351 -30.98 -11.89 -9.89
CA THR A 351 -30.44 -12.66 -8.76
C THR A 351 -29.23 -13.49 -9.17
N ALA A 352 -29.26 -14.15 -10.32
CA ALA A 352 -28.10 -14.88 -10.84
C ALA A 352 -26.89 -13.96 -11.12
N GLN A 353 -27.14 -12.74 -11.62
CA GLN A 353 -26.09 -11.74 -11.81
C GLN A 353 -25.50 -11.26 -10.48
N LEU A 354 -26.33 -11.02 -9.46
CA LEU A 354 -25.85 -10.65 -8.12
C LEU A 354 -25.00 -11.76 -7.49
N GLU A 355 -25.43 -13.02 -7.59
CA GLU A 355 -24.65 -14.17 -7.10
C GLU A 355 -23.30 -14.30 -7.80
N ALA A 356 -23.26 -14.09 -9.13
CA ALA A 356 -22.02 -14.08 -9.89
C ALA A 356 -21.07 -12.93 -9.46
N LEU A 357 -21.61 -11.74 -9.21
CA LEU A 357 -20.86 -10.59 -8.71
C LEU A 357 -20.34 -10.83 -7.29
N GLU A 358 -21.12 -11.46 -6.41
CA GLU A 358 -20.68 -11.83 -5.06
C GLU A 358 -19.54 -12.85 -5.08
N LEU A 359 -19.62 -13.85 -5.96
CA LEU A 359 -18.55 -14.81 -6.21
C LEU A 359 -17.29 -14.10 -6.74
N GLY A 360 -17.47 -13.15 -7.65
CA GLY A 360 -16.39 -12.28 -8.13
C GLY A 360 -15.73 -11.50 -6.99
N ARG A 361 -16.54 -10.84 -6.15
CA ARG A 361 -16.06 -10.08 -4.98
C ARG A 361 -15.27 -10.97 -4.02
N LYS A 362 -15.76 -12.19 -3.73
CA LYS A 362 -15.05 -13.16 -2.88
C LYS A 362 -13.70 -13.58 -3.48
N LYS A 363 -13.64 -13.83 -4.79
CA LYS A 363 -12.39 -14.14 -5.50
C LYS A 363 -11.40 -12.98 -5.46
N PHE A 364 -11.85 -11.75 -5.70
CA PHE A 364 -11.00 -10.56 -5.62
C PHE A 364 -10.50 -10.32 -4.20
N SER A 365 -11.35 -10.51 -3.18
CA SER A 365 -10.95 -10.40 -1.77
C SER A 365 -9.86 -11.42 -1.42
N ALA A 366 -10.03 -12.69 -1.80
CA ALA A 366 -9.03 -13.72 -1.58
C ALA A 366 -7.71 -13.44 -2.33
N SER A 367 -7.80 -12.96 -3.58
CA SER A 367 -6.63 -12.54 -4.36
C SER A 367 -5.91 -11.35 -3.71
N MET A 368 -6.66 -10.40 -3.16
CA MET A 368 -6.09 -9.24 -2.45
C MET A 368 -5.33 -9.67 -1.21
N GLN A 369 -5.90 -10.58 -0.41
CA GLN A 369 -5.25 -11.14 0.77
C GLN A 369 -3.96 -11.88 0.41
N GLN A 370 -3.98 -12.71 -0.65
CA GLN A 370 -2.78 -13.38 -1.14
C GLN A 370 -1.71 -12.40 -1.65
N MET A 371 -2.10 -11.28 -2.26
CA MET A 371 -1.15 -10.26 -2.69
C MET A 371 -0.54 -9.51 -1.50
N MET A 372 -1.34 -9.17 -0.49
CA MET A 372 -0.85 -8.57 0.74
C MET A 372 0.15 -9.46 1.49
N GLU A 373 -0.11 -10.77 1.56
CA GLU A 373 0.80 -11.73 2.18
C GLU A 373 2.13 -11.81 1.41
N ARG A 374 2.10 -11.85 0.08
CA ARG A 374 3.31 -11.80 -0.76
C ARG A 374 4.08 -10.49 -0.60
N GLU A 375 3.42 -9.36 -0.48
CA GLU A 375 4.10 -8.08 -0.21
C GLU A 375 4.82 -8.10 1.14
N LEU A 376 4.21 -8.70 2.16
CA LEU A 376 4.84 -8.85 3.48
C LEU A 376 6.08 -9.76 3.41
N GLU A 377 5.96 -10.91 2.74
CA GLU A 377 7.06 -11.85 2.54
C GLU A 377 8.22 -11.23 1.75
N GLN A 378 7.93 -10.57 0.63
CA GLN A 378 8.94 -9.84 -0.16
C GLN A 378 9.57 -8.70 0.64
N GLY A 379 8.79 -7.99 1.46
CA GLY A 379 9.30 -6.97 2.36
C GLY A 379 10.27 -7.54 3.41
N GLY A 380 10.04 -8.76 3.89
CA GLY A 380 10.96 -9.51 4.75
C GLY A 380 12.25 -9.88 4.01
N GLN A 381 12.14 -10.50 2.84
CA GLN A 381 13.28 -10.90 2.01
C GLN A 381 14.17 -9.70 1.63
N ASN A 382 13.56 -8.57 1.26
CA ASN A 382 14.31 -7.35 0.95
C ASN A 382 15.11 -6.83 2.15
N LYS A 383 14.56 -6.91 3.37
CA LYS A 383 15.29 -6.53 4.59
C LYS A 383 16.48 -7.43 4.83
N ASP A 384 16.30 -8.74 4.70
CA ASP A 384 17.37 -9.72 4.86
C ASP A 384 18.48 -9.51 3.81
N GLU A 385 18.10 -9.24 2.56
CA GLU A 385 19.04 -8.91 1.48
C GLU A 385 19.76 -7.57 1.71
N GLU A 386 19.08 -6.55 2.23
CA GLU A 386 19.69 -5.29 2.61
C GLU A 386 20.71 -5.46 3.74
N GLU A 387 20.41 -6.27 4.75
CA GLU A 387 21.34 -6.59 5.84
C GLU A 387 22.56 -7.35 5.31
N ALA A 388 22.35 -8.36 4.47
CA ALA A 388 23.42 -9.09 3.82
C ALA A 388 24.28 -8.17 2.94
N TYR A 389 23.67 -7.24 2.22
CA TYR A 389 24.38 -6.24 1.43
C TYR A 389 25.18 -5.28 2.30
N LYS A 390 24.62 -4.79 3.41
CA LYS A 390 25.35 -3.94 4.38
C LYS A 390 26.58 -4.64 4.92
N VAL A 391 26.48 -5.93 5.24
CA VAL A 391 27.65 -6.73 5.66
C VAL A 391 28.66 -6.83 4.53
N LYS A 392 28.25 -7.25 3.32
CA LYS A 392 29.14 -7.36 2.15
C LYS A 392 29.84 -6.04 1.82
N LYS A 393 29.12 -4.93 1.90
CA LYS A 393 29.66 -3.58 1.67
C LYS A 393 30.71 -3.22 2.73
N LYS A 394 30.41 -3.41 4.02
CA LYS A 394 31.40 -3.20 5.10
C LYS A 394 32.64 -4.07 4.89
N THR A 395 32.47 -5.33 4.51
CA THR A 395 33.60 -6.22 4.21
C THR A 395 34.42 -5.69 3.04
N HIS A 396 33.76 -5.26 1.96
CA HIS A 396 34.43 -4.68 0.80
C HIS A 396 35.17 -3.39 1.16
N ASP A 397 34.60 -2.51 1.98
CA ASP A 397 35.23 -1.26 2.42
C ASP A 397 36.48 -1.51 3.28
N LEU A 398 36.57 -2.67 3.93
CA LEU A 398 37.71 -3.08 4.75
C LEU A 398 38.84 -3.74 3.94
N LEU A 399 38.59 -4.16 2.69
CA LEU A 399 39.59 -4.81 1.83
C LEU A 399 40.78 -3.92 1.43
N PRO A 400 40.62 -2.62 1.09
CA PRO A 400 41.73 -1.75 0.72
C PRO A 400 42.81 -1.61 1.80
N ASN A 401 42.43 -1.71 3.07
CA ASN A 401 43.33 -1.65 4.23
C ASN A 401 43.46 -3.01 4.94
N ALA A 402 43.35 -4.12 4.20
CA ALA A 402 43.30 -5.47 4.75
C ALA A 402 44.51 -5.79 5.65
N ASP A 403 45.72 -5.42 5.23
CA ASP A 403 46.95 -5.74 5.98
C ASP A 403 47.04 -5.00 7.32
N GLU A 404 46.65 -3.71 7.35
CA GLU A 404 46.63 -2.91 8.57
C GLU A 404 45.54 -3.41 9.54
N ASN A 405 44.35 -3.72 9.01
CA ASN A 405 43.24 -4.29 9.79
C ASN A 405 43.61 -5.66 10.37
N MET A 406 44.26 -6.51 9.57
CA MET A 406 44.75 -7.81 9.99
C MET A 406 45.80 -7.69 11.10
N ARG A 407 46.71 -6.71 11.03
CA ARG A 407 47.69 -6.45 12.08
C ARG A 407 47.02 -6.06 13.40
N LYS A 408 46.07 -5.10 13.37
CA LYS A 408 45.32 -4.68 14.57
C LYS A 408 44.53 -5.84 15.20
N LEU A 409 43.90 -6.67 14.38
CA LEU A 409 43.20 -7.87 14.85
C LEU A 409 44.16 -8.88 15.49
N LYS A 410 45.33 -9.13 14.89
CA LYS A 410 46.36 -10.00 15.49
C LYS A 410 46.85 -9.46 16.83
N GLU A 411 47.08 -8.15 16.95
CA GLU A 411 47.46 -7.51 18.21
C GLU A 411 46.37 -7.63 19.28
N LEU A 412 45.09 -7.46 18.91
CA LEU A 412 43.96 -7.66 19.81
C LEU A 412 43.84 -9.11 20.29
N VAL A 413 43.99 -10.08 19.38
CA VAL A 413 43.96 -11.51 19.69
C VAL A 413 45.13 -11.86 20.61
N GLN A 414 46.35 -11.43 20.30
CA GLN A 414 47.52 -11.62 21.16
C GLN A 414 47.31 -10.99 22.53
N GLY A 415 46.83 -9.75 22.60
CA GLY A 415 46.51 -9.09 23.87
C GLY A 415 45.43 -9.82 24.67
N SER A 416 44.46 -10.46 24.01
CA SER A 416 43.46 -11.30 24.68
C SER A 416 44.03 -12.62 25.20
N ALA A 417 44.90 -13.27 24.42
CA ALA A 417 45.61 -14.48 24.81
C ALA A 417 46.53 -14.19 26.02
N ASP A 418 47.27 -13.08 25.99
CA ASP A 418 48.12 -12.63 27.09
C ASP A 418 47.33 -12.33 28.37
N ARG A 419 46.11 -11.80 28.24
CA ARG A 419 45.21 -11.62 29.39
C ARG A 419 44.78 -12.95 29.97
N LEU A 420 44.43 -13.93 29.13
CA LEU A 420 44.03 -15.27 29.56
C LEU A 420 45.19 -16.02 30.23
N THR A 421 46.42 -15.94 29.70
CA THR A 421 47.59 -16.57 30.32
C THR A 421 47.90 -15.94 31.68
N LYS A 422 47.83 -14.61 31.81
CA LYS A 422 47.97 -13.91 33.09
C LYS A 422 46.90 -14.32 34.10
N LEU A 423 45.64 -14.44 33.67
CA LEU A 423 44.54 -14.90 34.52
C LEU A 423 44.74 -16.35 34.95
N SER A 424 45.19 -17.22 34.05
CA SER A 424 45.53 -18.60 34.35
C SER A 424 46.68 -18.70 35.35
N ALA A 425 47.71 -17.86 35.23
CA ALA A 425 48.82 -17.83 36.18
C ALA A 425 48.33 -17.41 37.58
N LYS A 426 47.55 -16.32 37.67
CA LYS A 426 46.94 -15.87 38.94
C LYS A 426 46.01 -16.92 39.55
N TRP A 427 45.27 -17.64 38.71
CA TRP A 427 44.43 -18.74 39.16
C TRP A 427 45.27 -19.88 39.73
N GLU A 428 46.39 -20.23 39.10
CA GLU A 428 47.26 -21.31 39.57
C GLU A 428 47.98 -20.96 40.88
N GLU A 429 48.38 -19.69 41.05
CA GLU A 429 48.94 -19.19 42.32
C GLU A 429 48.00 -19.40 43.50
N VAL A 430 46.69 -19.26 43.29
CA VAL A 430 45.68 -19.47 44.34
C VAL A 430 45.27 -20.95 44.44
N ARG A 431 45.08 -21.62 43.30
CA ARG A 431 44.61 -23.01 43.23
C ARG A 431 45.63 -23.98 43.79
N GLY A 432 46.90 -23.84 43.43
CA GLY A 432 47.99 -24.73 43.85
C GLY A 432 48.04 -24.96 45.37
N PRO A 433 48.18 -23.91 46.21
CA PRO A 433 48.23 -24.07 47.66
C PRO A 433 46.91 -24.59 48.26
N LEU A 434 45.75 -24.23 47.69
CA LEU A 434 44.46 -24.76 48.15
C LEU A 434 44.33 -26.26 47.89
N VAL A 435 44.74 -26.73 46.71
CA VAL A 435 44.74 -28.16 46.37
C VAL A 435 45.71 -28.92 47.26
N GLU A 436 46.88 -28.37 47.56
CA GLU A 436 47.82 -29.03 48.45
C GLU A 436 47.30 -29.11 49.90
N ARG A 437 46.69 -28.03 50.42
CA ARG A 437 45.99 -28.05 51.71
C ARG A 437 44.86 -29.08 51.73
N TYR A 438 44.07 -29.17 50.68
CA TYR A 438 43.02 -30.17 50.54
C TYR A 438 43.58 -31.59 50.57
N ARG A 439 44.70 -31.86 49.86
CA ARG A 439 45.37 -33.15 49.88
C ARG A 439 45.91 -33.53 51.26
N VAL A 440 46.47 -32.58 52.00
CA VAL A 440 46.95 -32.80 53.37
C VAL A 440 45.79 -33.12 54.31
N LEU A 441 44.75 -32.28 54.31
CA LEU A 441 43.56 -32.49 55.16
C LEU A 441 42.86 -33.81 54.85
N ARG A 442 42.81 -34.20 53.57
CA ARG A 442 42.25 -35.49 53.17
C ARG A 442 43.07 -36.66 53.69
N ARG A 443 44.41 -36.61 53.58
CA ARG A 443 45.31 -37.63 54.15
C ARG A 443 45.16 -37.73 55.67
N GLU A 444 45.01 -36.61 56.38
CA GLU A 444 44.76 -36.61 57.82
C GLU A 444 43.39 -37.22 58.17
N SER A 445 42.34 -36.90 57.40
CA SER A 445 41.01 -37.47 57.61
C SER A 445 40.98 -38.98 57.38
N GLU A 446 41.53 -39.45 56.26
CA GLU A 446 41.65 -40.87 55.93
C GLU A 446 42.52 -41.60 56.98
N GLY A 447 43.58 -40.94 57.49
CA GLY A 447 44.39 -41.43 58.59
C GLY A 447 43.60 -41.59 59.89
N ARG A 448 42.81 -40.58 60.29
CA ARG A 448 41.95 -40.64 61.49
C ARG A 448 40.90 -41.75 61.38
N GLU A 449 40.23 -41.88 60.23
CA GLU A 449 39.26 -42.95 60.00
C GLU A 449 39.92 -44.35 60.07
N SER A 450 41.13 -44.49 59.51
CA SER A 450 41.90 -45.74 59.61
C SER A 450 42.33 -46.05 61.05
N GLU A 451 42.69 -45.03 61.85
CA GLU A 451 43.03 -45.22 63.26
C GLU A 451 41.81 -45.57 64.10
N GLU A 452 40.68 -44.89 63.90
CA GLU A 452 39.42 -45.18 64.57
C GLU A 452 38.92 -46.59 64.27
N THR A 453 38.96 -47.02 63.01
CA THR A 453 38.60 -48.40 62.62
C THR A 453 39.54 -49.44 63.22
N ARG A 454 40.86 -49.17 63.28
CA ARG A 454 41.83 -50.04 63.97
C ARG A 454 41.51 -50.15 65.46
N LEU A 455 41.28 -49.03 66.14
CA LEU A 455 40.93 -48.99 67.57
C LEU A 455 39.60 -49.72 67.85
N LEU A 456 38.58 -49.54 67.02
CA LEU A 456 37.31 -50.27 67.12
C LEU A 456 37.52 -51.78 66.95
N GLY A 457 38.37 -52.20 66.00
CA GLY A 457 38.77 -53.60 65.83
C GLY A 457 39.47 -54.16 67.07
N GLU A 458 40.38 -53.40 67.67
CA GLU A 458 41.06 -53.76 68.91
C GLU A 458 40.07 -53.88 70.08
N VAL A 459 39.15 -52.93 70.24
CA VAL A 459 38.07 -52.98 71.24
C VAL A 459 37.17 -54.20 71.02
N GLY A 460 36.82 -54.51 69.77
CA GLY A 460 36.06 -55.70 69.41
C GLY A 460 36.79 -56.98 69.82
N ARG A 461 38.08 -57.09 69.51
CA ARG A 461 38.94 -58.21 69.92
C ARG A 461 39.02 -58.35 71.44
N LEU A 462 39.19 -57.25 72.17
CA LEU A 462 39.20 -57.24 73.63
C LEU A 462 37.84 -57.68 74.21
N ARG A 463 36.72 -57.25 73.62
CA ARG A 463 35.38 -57.68 74.02
C ARG A 463 35.13 -59.17 73.78
N SER A 464 35.54 -59.70 72.63
CA SER A 464 35.46 -61.15 72.36
C SER A 464 36.28 -61.95 73.37
N ARG A 465 37.51 -61.50 73.65
CA ARG A 465 38.37 -62.14 74.65
C ARG A 465 37.79 -62.05 76.07
N MET A 466 37.18 -60.92 76.45
CA MET A 466 36.45 -60.82 77.72
C MET A 466 35.27 -61.78 77.78
N LYS A 467 34.54 -61.96 76.67
CA LYS A 467 33.43 -62.91 76.59
C LYS A 467 33.91 -64.36 76.69
N GLU A 468 34.98 -64.72 75.99
CA GLU A 468 35.62 -66.03 76.09
C GLU A 468 36.07 -66.31 77.53
N VAL A 469 36.77 -65.38 78.16
CA VAL A 469 37.17 -65.51 79.58
C VAL A 469 35.96 -65.61 80.50
N ALA A 470 34.90 -64.83 80.27
CA ALA A 470 33.68 -64.92 81.06
C ALA A 470 32.99 -66.29 80.89
N ASP A 471 32.89 -66.82 79.68
CA ASP A 471 32.32 -68.13 79.41
C ASP A 471 33.21 -69.26 79.98
N GLU A 472 34.54 -69.14 79.89
CA GLU A 472 35.48 -70.05 80.56
C GLU A 472 35.32 -70.01 82.09
N THR A 473 35.16 -68.83 82.70
CA THR A 473 34.92 -68.74 84.15
C THR A 473 33.58 -69.36 84.53
N ARG A 474 32.52 -69.15 83.76
CA ARG A 474 31.21 -69.81 83.97
C ARG A 474 31.30 -71.33 83.83
N GLN A 475 32.03 -71.82 82.84
CA GLN A 475 32.27 -73.25 82.65
C GLN A 475 33.05 -73.82 83.85
N LYS A 476 34.14 -73.16 84.28
CA LYS A 476 34.90 -73.56 85.47
C LYS A 476 34.07 -73.50 86.75
N GLU A 477 33.23 -72.48 86.94
CA GLU A 477 32.28 -72.41 88.07
C GLU A 477 31.25 -73.55 88.01
N SER A 478 30.74 -73.89 86.83
CA SER A 478 29.80 -75.01 86.67
C SER A 478 30.45 -76.37 86.98
N LEU A 479 31.70 -76.57 86.56
CA LEU A 479 32.50 -77.75 86.93
C LEU A 479 32.79 -77.77 88.43
N TYR A 480 33.13 -76.63 89.03
CA TYR A 480 33.34 -76.52 90.47
C TYR A 480 32.07 -76.89 91.26
N LYS A 481 30.89 -76.46 90.81
CA LYS A 481 29.59 -76.86 91.39
C LYS A 481 29.27 -78.35 91.24
N GLN A 482 29.93 -79.08 90.34
CA GLN A 482 29.77 -80.54 90.21
C GLN A 482 30.74 -81.33 91.09
N LEU A 483 31.81 -80.68 91.57
CA LEU A 483 32.86 -81.27 92.41
C LEU A 483 32.63 -81.05 93.92
N VAL A 484 31.75 -80.11 94.28
CA VAL A 484 31.23 -79.85 95.64
C VAL A 484 29.83 -80.44 95.73
#